data_AF-A0A7S5VJV8-F1
#
_entry.id   AF-A0A7S5VJV8-F1
#
_cell.length_a   1.000
_cell.length_b   1.000
_cell.length_c   1.000
_cell.angle_alpha   90.00
_cell.angle_beta   90.00
_cell.angle_gamma   90.00
#
_symmetry.space_group_name_H-M   'P 1'
#
loop_
_entity.id
_entity.type
_entity.pdbx_description
1 polymer ?
#
loop_
_entity_poly.entity_id
_entity_poly.type
_entity_poly.pdbx_seq_one_letter_code
_entity_poly.pdbx_strand_id
1 'polypeptide(L)'
;VYYSKGGADMEDRVAKTSMLGFAVGDLDAYRPGGDCIVQAVKTRMVHAAVRHLLPQSPGWKQVSGGQTVPISQADILVTWHSLATYAMRKLREWRIPLSTADSAAYLHVWQVTAHLLGVRDEYIPADWDAAEAQSRQV
;
A
#
# COMPACT_ATOMS: atom_id res chain seq x y z
N VAL A 1 3.43 0.73 12.43
CA VAL A 1 2.59 1.73 13.11
C VAL A 1 3.02 1.94 14.57
N TYR A 2 3.02 0.93 15.42
CA TYR A 2 3.26 1.01 16.88
C TYR A 2 4.37 1.98 17.37
N TYR A 3 5.62 1.87 16.89
CA TYR A 3 6.75 2.66 17.42
C TYR A 3 6.93 4.07 16.84
N SER A 4 6.16 4.45 15.81
CA SER A 4 6.24 5.80 15.24
C SER A 4 5.70 6.83 16.23
N LYS A 5 6.38 7.98 16.35
CA LYS A 5 6.07 9.02 17.37
C LYS A 5 6.04 8.46 18.80
N GLY A 6 6.75 7.36 19.08
CA GLY A 6 6.75 6.73 20.40
C GLY A 6 5.40 6.08 20.79
N GLY A 7 4.50 5.84 19.83
CA GLY A 7 3.20 5.22 20.08
C GLY A 7 2.04 6.20 20.31
N ALA A 8 2.29 7.51 20.28
CA ALA A 8 1.24 8.53 20.36
C ALA A 8 0.31 8.50 19.13
N ASP A 9 -0.87 9.11 19.30
CA ASP A 9 -1.90 9.32 18.26
C ASP A 9 -2.35 8.04 17.55
N MET A 10 -2.43 6.93 18.27
CA MET A 10 -2.65 5.60 17.66
C MET A 10 -3.92 5.51 16.83
N GLU A 11 -5.05 6.02 17.35
CA GLU A 11 -6.35 6.00 16.65
C GLU A 11 -6.28 6.73 15.31
N ASP A 12 -5.77 7.97 15.33
CA ASP A 12 -5.62 8.81 14.14
C ASP A 12 -4.64 8.18 13.12
N ARG A 13 -3.59 7.52 13.59
CA ARG A 13 -2.62 6.86 12.71
C ARG A 13 -3.16 5.59 12.06
N VAL A 14 -3.99 4.83 12.77
CA VAL A 14 -4.72 3.71 12.17
C VAL A 14 -5.72 4.25 11.14
N ALA A 15 -6.50 5.28 11.49
CA ALA A 15 -7.47 5.89 10.58
C ALA A 15 -6.82 6.41 9.28
N LYS A 16 -5.67 7.07 9.37
CA LYS A 16 -4.89 7.56 8.22
C LYS A 16 -4.43 6.46 7.27
N THR A 17 -4.24 5.23 7.76
CA THR A 17 -3.91 4.09 6.89
C THR A 17 -5.09 3.74 5.99
N SER A 18 -6.31 3.84 6.51
CA SER A 18 -7.54 3.57 5.76
C SER A 18 -7.87 4.64 4.73
N MET A 19 -7.46 5.90 4.96
CA MET A 19 -7.73 7.02 4.04
C MET A 19 -7.24 6.76 2.61
N LEU A 20 -6.04 6.20 2.44
CA LEU A 20 -5.54 5.87 1.11
C LEU A 20 -6.36 4.76 0.46
N GLY A 21 -6.74 3.73 1.23
CA GLY A 21 -7.60 2.66 0.73
C GLY A 21 -8.95 3.17 0.22
N PHE A 22 -9.58 4.10 0.94
CA PHE A 22 -10.82 4.74 0.49
C PHE A 22 -10.63 5.61 -0.74
N ALA A 23 -9.56 6.44 -0.78
CA ALA A 23 -9.28 7.31 -1.91
C ALA A 23 -9.01 6.54 -3.21
N VAL A 24 -8.43 5.33 -3.13
CA VAL A 24 -8.19 4.44 -4.29
C VAL A 24 -9.50 3.89 -4.86
N GLY A 25 -10.50 3.64 -4.01
CA GLY A 25 -11.80 3.10 -4.42
C GLY A 25 -12.84 4.17 -4.79
N ASP A 26 -12.49 5.45 -4.74
CA ASP A 26 -13.39 6.56 -5.05
C ASP A 26 -13.72 6.64 -6.55
N LEU A 27 -14.94 7.05 -6.90
CA LEU A 27 -15.40 7.17 -8.29
C LEU A 27 -14.59 8.18 -9.10
N ASP A 28 -14.09 9.23 -8.44
CA ASP A 28 -13.31 10.30 -9.03
C ASP A 28 -11.83 10.24 -8.62
N ALA A 29 -11.37 9.14 -8.01
CA ALA A 29 -10.03 8.95 -7.43
C ALA A 29 -8.88 9.69 -8.15
N TYR A 30 -8.76 9.52 -9.47
CA TYR A 30 -7.71 10.11 -10.31
C TYR A 30 -8.19 11.25 -11.23
N ARG A 31 -9.46 11.64 -11.14
CA ARG A 31 -9.99 12.80 -11.86
C ARG A 31 -9.60 14.09 -11.13
N PRO A 32 -9.68 15.26 -11.80
CA PRO A 32 -9.29 16.54 -11.18
C PRO A 32 -10.00 16.88 -9.86
N GLY A 33 -11.20 16.33 -9.61
CA GLY A 33 -11.96 16.52 -8.37
C GLY A 33 -11.66 15.50 -7.26
N GLY A 34 -10.95 14.42 -7.57
CA GLY A 34 -10.57 13.40 -6.58
C GLY A 34 -9.29 13.75 -5.84
N ASP A 35 -8.96 12.93 -4.84
CA ASP A 35 -7.81 13.18 -3.97
C ASP A 35 -6.78 12.05 -3.93
N CYS A 36 -6.93 10.97 -4.69
CA CYS A 36 -6.03 9.80 -4.62
C CYS A 36 -4.56 10.18 -4.88
N ILE A 37 -4.30 11.03 -5.87
CA ILE A 37 -2.94 11.52 -6.17
C ILE A 37 -2.39 12.31 -4.98
N VAL A 38 -3.20 13.19 -4.38
CA VAL A 38 -2.81 13.98 -3.22
C VAL A 38 -2.52 13.08 -2.02
N GLN A 39 -3.36 12.09 -1.74
CA GLN A 39 -3.18 11.14 -0.66
C GLN A 39 -1.93 10.26 -0.87
N ALA A 40 -1.70 9.78 -2.10
CA ALA A 40 -0.53 8.98 -2.43
C ALA A 40 0.78 9.76 -2.23
N VAL A 41 0.85 11.01 -2.72
CA VAL A 41 2.03 11.87 -2.55
C VAL A 41 2.27 12.20 -1.08
N LYS A 42 1.22 12.58 -0.33
CA LYS A 42 1.33 12.81 1.12
C LYS A 42 1.83 11.56 1.84
N THR A 43 1.28 10.39 1.51
CA THR A 43 1.71 9.11 2.09
C THR A 43 3.17 8.80 1.78
N ARG A 44 3.61 9.03 0.54
CA ARG A 44 5.02 8.89 0.14
C ARG A 44 5.95 9.77 0.97
N MET A 45 5.57 11.03 1.19
CA MET A 45 6.32 11.96 2.05
C MET A 45 6.35 11.50 3.50
N VAL A 46 5.23 11.02 4.04
CA VAL A 46 5.17 10.46 5.40
C VAL A 46 6.08 9.24 5.52
N HIS A 47 6.06 8.31 4.56
CA HIS A 47 6.98 7.16 4.56
C HIS A 47 8.45 7.60 4.54
N ALA A 48 8.81 8.62 3.75
CA ALA A 48 10.16 9.17 3.77
C ALA A 48 10.54 9.77 5.13
N ALA A 49 9.65 10.53 5.77
CA ALA A 49 9.88 11.05 7.12
C ALA A 49 10.03 9.93 8.15
N VAL A 50 9.21 8.88 8.04
CA VAL A 50 9.29 7.70 8.93
C VAL A 50 10.62 6.97 8.76
N ARG A 51 11.13 6.83 7.52
CA ARG A 51 12.47 6.25 7.29
C ARG A 51 13.58 6.98 8.05
N HIS A 52 13.44 8.29 8.24
CA HIS A 52 14.39 9.08 9.02
C HIS A 52 14.17 8.98 10.53
N LEU A 53 12.91 9.02 10.98
CA LEU A 53 12.56 9.14 12.40
C LEU A 53 12.56 7.79 13.14
N LEU A 54 12.08 6.72 12.52
CA LEU A 54 11.88 5.44 13.19
C LEU A 54 13.21 4.80 13.63
N PRO A 55 14.31 4.87 12.84
CA PRO A 55 15.64 4.48 13.30
C PRO A 55 16.21 5.32 14.45
N GLN A 56 15.52 6.35 14.95
CA GLN A 56 15.93 7.07 16.16
C GLN A 56 15.24 6.50 17.41
N SER A 57 14.22 5.66 17.26
CA SER A 57 13.50 5.01 18.35
C SER A 57 14.27 3.77 18.84
N PRO A 58 14.72 3.74 20.12
CA PRO A 58 15.35 2.55 20.69
C PRO A 58 14.43 1.34 20.67
N GLY A 59 13.14 1.54 20.94
CA GLY A 59 12.14 0.47 20.96
C GLY A 59 11.98 -0.21 19.59
N TRP A 60 12.04 0.56 18.50
CA TRP A 60 12.04 -0.06 17.17
C TRP A 60 13.34 -0.77 16.84
N LYS A 61 14.50 -0.17 17.15
CA LYS A 61 15.81 -0.80 16.88
C LYS A 61 15.92 -2.19 17.51
N GLN A 62 15.35 -2.37 18.70
CA GLN A 62 15.37 -3.65 19.42
C GLN A 62 14.56 -4.74 18.71
N VAL A 63 13.53 -4.37 17.94
CA VAL A 63 12.59 -5.33 17.32
C VAL A 63 12.66 -5.33 15.79
N SER A 64 13.55 -4.55 15.18
CA SER A 64 13.61 -4.41 13.71
C SER A 64 14.16 -5.64 12.99
N GLY A 65 14.60 -6.68 13.72
CA GLY A 65 15.13 -7.91 13.14
C GLY A 65 16.37 -7.69 12.26
N GLY A 66 17.16 -6.65 12.56
CA GLY A 66 18.34 -6.28 11.76
C GLY A 66 18.04 -5.31 10.61
N GLN A 67 16.77 -4.98 10.34
CA GLN A 67 16.43 -3.92 9.39
C GLN A 67 16.91 -2.57 9.94
N THR A 68 17.68 -1.82 9.15
CA THR A 68 18.25 -0.51 9.53
C THR A 68 17.42 0.67 9.06
N VAL A 69 16.72 0.53 7.93
CA VAL A 69 15.81 1.53 7.36
C VAL A 69 14.44 0.86 7.12
N PRO A 70 13.35 1.36 7.72
CA PRO A 70 12.03 0.75 7.60
C PRO A 70 11.38 1.05 6.24
N ILE A 71 10.26 0.40 5.93
CA ILE A 71 9.41 0.71 4.77
C ILE A 71 10.23 0.61 3.47
N SER A 72 10.85 -0.54 3.25
CA SER A 72 11.45 -0.89 1.98
C SER A 72 10.38 -0.95 0.87
N GLN A 73 10.79 -0.95 -0.40
CA GLN A 73 9.80 -1.16 -1.48
C GLN A 73 9.16 -2.54 -1.41
N ALA A 74 9.88 -3.55 -0.92
CA ALA A 74 9.32 -4.86 -0.63
C ALA A 74 8.24 -4.76 0.46
N ASP A 75 8.48 -4.02 1.55
CA ASP A 75 7.49 -3.84 2.64
C ASP A 75 6.20 -3.16 2.12
N ILE A 76 6.34 -2.21 1.19
CA ILE A 76 5.20 -1.56 0.52
C ILE A 76 4.43 -2.59 -0.31
N LEU A 77 5.11 -3.44 -1.08
CA LEU A 77 4.47 -4.47 -1.90
C LEU A 77 3.81 -5.58 -1.08
N VAL A 78 4.38 -5.97 0.06
CA VAL A 78 3.71 -6.87 1.01
C VAL A 78 2.35 -6.28 1.42
N THR A 79 2.33 -4.99 1.76
CA THR A 79 1.09 -4.30 2.11
C THR A 79 0.15 -4.20 0.91
N TRP A 80 0.67 -3.90 -0.28
CA TRP A 80 -0.10 -3.87 -1.53
C TRP A 80 -0.81 -5.21 -1.81
N HIS A 81 -0.14 -6.34 -1.62
CA HIS A 81 -0.74 -7.67 -1.77
C HIS A 81 -1.84 -7.95 -0.76
N SER A 82 -1.69 -7.49 0.49
CA SER A 82 -2.74 -7.61 1.52
C SER A 82 -4.02 -6.82 1.18
N LEU A 83 -3.93 -5.89 0.22
CA LEU A 83 -5.04 -5.07 -0.25
C LEU A 83 -5.54 -5.55 -1.62
N ALA A 84 -4.79 -5.28 -2.69
CA ALA A 84 -5.21 -5.50 -4.06
C ALA A 84 -5.38 -6.99 -4.39
N THR A 85 -4.31 -7.77 -4.19
CA THR A 85 -4.30 -9.22 -4.50
C THR A 85 -5.28 -9.97 -3.62
N TYR A 86 -5.26 -9.71 -2.32
CA TYR A 86 -6.18 -10.35 -1.38
C TYR A 86 -7.65 -10.04 -1.72
N ALA A 87 -8.02 -8.78 -1.98
CA ALA A 87 -9.39 -8.41 -2.32
C ALA A 87 -9.86 -9.09 -3.61
N MET A 88 -9.05 -9.06 -4.69
CA MET A 88 -9.39 -9.74 -5.94
C MET A 88 -9.55 -11.26 -5.74
N ARG A 89 -8.66 -11.87 -4.96
CA ARG A 89 -8.76 -13.30 -4.60
C ARG A 89 -10.07 -13.61 -3.90
N LYS A 90 -10.47 -12.80 -2.92
CA LYS A 90 -11.75 -12.97 -2.20
C LYS A 90 -12.97 -12.77 -3.10
N LEU A 91 -12.97 -11.78 -3.98
CA LEU A 91 -14.06 -11.60 -4.95
C LEU A 91 -14.23 -12.83 -5.85
N ARG A 92 -13.12 -13.44 -6.29
CA ARG A 92 -13.14 -14.69 -7.09
C ARG A 92 -13.61 -15.89 -6.26
N GLU A 93 -13.11 -16.07 -5.04
CA GLU A 93 -13.54 -17.14 -4.11
C GLU A 93 -15.05 -17.05 -3.82
N TRP A 94 -15.57 -15.84 -3.62
CA TRP A 94 -17.00 -15.59 -3.41
C TRP A 94 -17.83 -15.61 -4.69
N ARG A 95 -17.20 -15.87 -5.84
CA ARG A 95 -17.85 -15.98 -7.15
C ARG A 95 -18.63 -14.72 -7.53
N ILE A 96 -18.11 -13.55 -7.16
CA ILE A 96 -18.66 -12.27 -7.62
C ILE A 96 -18.45 -12.17 -9.13
N PRO A 97 -19.51 -11.92 -9.92
CA PRO A 97 -19.36 -11.74 -11.37
C PRO A 97 -18.45 -10.55 -11.68
N LEU A 98 -17.33 -10.80 -12.35
CA LEU A 98 -16.38 -9.79 -12.77
C LEU A 98 -16.02 -10.05 -14.24
N SER A 99 -16.18 -9.02 -15.07
CA SER A 99 -15.68 -9.10 -16.44
C SER A 99 -14.15 -9.08 -16.44
N THR A 100 -13.53 -9.59 -17.51
CA THR A 100 -12.08 -9.48 -17.68
C THR A 100 -11.63 -8.02 -17.70
N ALA A 101 -12.45 -7.12 -18.26
CA ALA A 101 -12.18 -5.69 -18.30
C ALA A 101 -12.17 -5.08 -16.89
N ASP A 102 -13.17 -5.39 -16.05
CA ASP A 102 -13.22 -4.87 -14.67
C ASP A 102 -12.08 -5.42 -13.82
N SER A 103 -11.74 -6.70 -14.00
CA SER A 103 -10.62 -7.32 -13.29
C SER A 103 -9.29 -6.65 -13.67
N ALA A 104 -9.07 -6.33 -14.96
CA ALA A 104 -7.89 -5.62 -15.42
C ALA A 104 -7.88 -4.14 -14.97
N ALA A 105 -9.03 -3.46 -15.00
CA ALA A 105 -9.17 -2.09 -14.54
C ALA A 105 -8.89 -1.97 -13.03
N TYR A 106 -9.39 -2.92 -12.22
CA TYR A 106 -9.10 -2.96 -10.79
C TYR A 106 -7.60 -3.12 -10.52
N LEU A 107 -6.91 -4.00 -11.26
CA LEU A 107 -5.47 -4.13 -11.16
C LEU A 107 -4.77 -2.81 -11.50
N HIS A 108 -5.19 -2.17 -12.60
CA HIS A 108 -4.56 -0.95 -13.11
C HIS A 108 -4.62 0.21 -12.11
N VAL A 109 -5.76 0.39 -11.44
CA VAL A 109 -5.92 1.36 -10.35
C VAL A 109 -4.87 1.14 -9.26
N TRP A 110 -4.65 -0.11 -8.85
CA TRP A 110 -3.67 -0.45 -7.83
C TRP A 110 -2.21 -0.35 -8.32
N GLN A 111 -1.94 -0.61 -9.60
CA GLN A 111 -0.62 -0.41 -10.22
C GLN A 111 -0.25 1.08 -10.21
N VAL A 112 -1.16 1.95 -10.65
CA VAL A 112 -0.95 3.41 -10.64
C VAL A 112 -0.78 3.93 -9.21
N THR A 113 -1.57 3.41 -8.26
CA THR A 113 -1.38 3.75 -6.83
C THR A 113 0.03 3.42 -6.35
N ALA A 114 0.53 2.22 -6.64
CA ALA A 114 1.87 1.80 -6.23
C ALA A 114 2.97 2.70 -6.83
N HIS A 115 2.84 3.06 -8.11
CA HIS A 115 3.73 4.01 -8.77
C HIS A 115 3.74 5.38 -8.05
N LEU A 116 2.56 5.93 -7.74
CA LEU A 116 2.44 7.22 -7.06
C LEU A 116 3.00 7.19 -5.63
N LEU A 117 2.88 6.06 -4.93
CA LEU A 117 3.53 5.82 -3.63
C LEU A 117 5.06 5.72 -3.72
N GLY A 118 5.62 5.66 -4.94
CA GLY A 118 7.05 5.64 -5.20
C GLY A 118 7.65 4.24 -5.31
N VAL A 119 6.83 3.21 -5.54
CA VAL A 119 7.33 1.89 -5.95
C VAL A 119 7.82 1.99 -7.39
N ARG A 120 8.99 1.42 -7.68
CA ARG A 120 9.51 1.35 -9.05
C ARG A 120 8.69 0.37 -9.87
N ASP A 121 8.41 0.73 -11.11
CA ASP A 121 7.58 -0.07 -12.03
C ASP A 121 8.11 -1.49 -12.24
N GLU A 122 9.43 -1.68 -12.20
CA GLU A 122 10.09 -3.00 -12.28
C GLU A 122 9.70 -3.97 -11.16
N TYR A 123 9.08 -3.48 -10.08
CA TYR A 123 8.59 -4.30 -8.97
C TYR A 123 7.06 -4.44 -8.93
N ILE A 124 6.33 -3.67 -9.75
CA ILE A 124 4.87 -3.69 -9.78
C ILE A 124 4.43 -4.85 -10.69
N PRO A 125 3.59 -5.79 -10.20
CA PRO A 125 3.18 -6.93 -11.01
C PRO A 125 2.34 -6.47 -12.20
N ALA A 126 2.69 -6.95 -13.40
CA ALA A 126 2.07 -6.53 -14.66
C ALA A 126 0.65 -7.09 -14.86
N ASP A 127 0.37 -8.26 -14.28
CA ASP A 127 -0.91 -8.97 -14.38
C ASP A 127 -1.25 -9.68 -13.05
N TRP A 128 -2.44 -10.30 -13.01
CA TRP A 128 -2.91 -11.01 -11.82
C TRP A 128 -2.11 -12.27 -11.50
N ASP A 129 -1.56 -12.95 -12.51
CA ASP A 129 -0.78 -14.18 -12.29
C ASP A 129 0.56 -13.84 -11.63
N ALA A 130 1.21 -12.77 -12.09
CA ALA A 130 2.39 -12.18 -11.47
C ALA A 130 2.08 -11.69 -10.05
N ALA A 131 0.96 -11.00 -9.84
CA ALA A 131 0.57 -10.51 -8.51
C ALA A 131 0.31 -11.67 -7.52
N GLU A 132 -0.36 -12.73 -7.96
CA GLU A 132 -0.62 -13.93 -7.16
C GLU A 132 0.67 -14.73 -6.89
N ALA A 133 1.56 -14.84 -7.87
CA ALA A 133 2.86 -15.49 -7.70
C ALA A 133 3.75 -14.73 -6.72
N GLN A 134 3.84 -13.41 -6.85
CA GLN A 134 4.59 -12.53 -5.96
C GLN A 134 4.03 -12.58 -4.54
N SER A 135 2.70 -12.54 -4.38
CA SER A 135 2.03 -12.61 -3.07
C SER A 135 2.30 -13.92 -2.32
N ARG A 136 2.61 -15.04 -2.99
CA ARG A 136 2.92 -16.32 -2.33
C ARG A 136 4.35 -16.41 -1.80
N GLN A 137 5.21 -15.48 -2.20
CA GLN A 137 6.63 -15.46 -1.80
C GLN A 137 6.89 -14.61 -0.55
N VAL A 138 5.86 -13.94 -0.04
CA VAL A 138 5.92 -13.01 1.10
C VAL A 138 5.06 -13.45 2.26
#